data_AF-A0A521MA37-F1
#
_entry.id   AF-A0A521MA37-F1
#
_cell.length_a   1.000
_cell.length_b   1.000
_cell.length_c   1.000
_cell.angle_alpha   90.00
_cell.angle_beta   90.00
_cell.angle_gamma   90.00
#
_symmetry.space_group_name_H-M   'P 1'
#
loop_
_entity.id
_entity.type
_entity.pdbx_description
1 polymer ?
#
loop_
_entity_poly.entity_id
_entity_poly.type
_entity_poly.pdbx_seq_one_letter_code
_entity_poly.pdbx_strand_id
1 'polypeptide(L)'
;LRGFLPELLGRVLERQKSEPAPLALDGPFPIEAQRRLGEELIRIIGFDFHHGRLDVSAHPFTGGTADDVRITTRYDEADFARALMGTLHETGHGLYEAGLPREWRRQPVGNARGMVLHESQSLLMEMQACRGRAFIDFAAPRMRQAFGKEGPAWTEANIHRLYTRVAPGFIRVDADEVTYPLHVMLRYRLERAMLAGDLALADLPGAWNDGMRELLGIAPPDDALGCLQDIHWPDGGWGYFPTYTMGALAAAQLFAAARRAVPGLLEAIGKGDFALLLGWLRANVHGRGSIAGTDEILTEATGAPLGVAAFKAHLESRYLSA
;
A
#
# COMPACT_ATOMS: atom_id res chain seq x y z
N LEU A 1 3.05 15.27 -9.65
CA LEU A 1 2.37 15.08 -8.34
C LEU A 1 2.59 16.28 -7.39
N ARG A 2 3.78 16.87 -7.30
CA ARG A 2 4.09 18.01 -6.41
C ARG A 2 3.08 19.16 -6.43
N GLY A 3 2.60 19.59 -7.60
CA GLY A 3 1.60 20.67 -7.68
C GLY A 3 0.16 20.24 -7.38
N PHE A 4 -0.12 18.93 -7.27
CA PHE A 4 -1.47 18.39 -7.11
C PHE A 4 -1.74 17.91 -5.68
N LEU A 5 -0.79 17.20 -5.06
CA LEU A 5 -1.01 16.56 -3.76
C LEU A 5 -1.19 17.54 -2.59
N PRO A 6 -0.43 18.65 -2.47
CA PRO A 6 -0.67 19.62 -1.40
C PRO A 6 -2.05 20.30 -1.50
N GLU A 7 -2.50 20.61 -2.72
CA GLU A 7 -3.83 21.16 -2.95
C GLU A 7 -4.93 20.12 -2.60
N LEU A 8 -4.77 18.89 -3.10
CA LEU A 8 -5.67 17.78 -2.77
C LEU A 8 -5.73 17.57 -1.26
N LEU A 9 -4.59 17.50 -0.58
CA LEU A 9 -4.50 17.34 0.87
C LEU A 9 -5.31 18.41 1.60
N GLY A 10 -5.15 19.69 1.22
CA GLY A 10 -5.95 20.78 1.78
C GLY A 10 -7.46 20.57 1.61
N ARG A 11 -7.90 20.19 0.40
CA ARG A 11 -9.32 19.90 0.10
C ARG A 11 -9.85 18.71 0.90
N VAL A 12 -9.07 17.63 1.02
CA VAL A 12 -9.44 16.43 1.78
C VAL A 12 -9.55 16.75 3.27
N LEU A 13 -8.59 17.49 3.83
CA LEU A 13 -8.62 17.89 5.23
C LEU A 13 -9.83 18.79 5.54
N GLU A 14 -10.17 19.74 4.67
CA GLU A 14 -11.38 20.57 4.87
C GLU A 14 -12.66 19.75 4.79
N ARG A 15 -12.78 18.82 3.83
CA ARG A 15 -13.93 17.92 3.79
C ARG A 15 -14.03 17.10 5.08
N GLN A 16 -12.95 16.47 5.52
CA GLN A 16 -12.96 15.66 6.74
C GLN A 16 -13.33 16.48 8.00
N LYS A 17 -13.03 17.79 8.04
CA LYS A 17 -13.46 18.68 9.13
C LYS A 17 -14.96 18.97 9.10
N SER A 18 -15.57 18.96 7.90
CA SER A 18 -17.02 19.18 7.73
C SER A 18 -17.87 17.96 8.12
N GLU A 19 -17.25 16.79 8.29
CA GLU A 19 -17.90 15.55 8.67
C GLU A 19 -17.60 15.19 10.15
N PRO A 20 -18.47 14.46 10.85
CA PRO A 20 -18.17 13.95 12.20
C PRO A 20 -16.92 13.08 12.18
N ALA A 21 -16.04 13.16 13.19
CA ALA A 21 -14.88 12.27 13.25
C ALA A 21 -15.33 10.78 13.23
N PRO A 22 -14.58 9.88 12.57
CA PRO A 22 -14.84 8.45 12.68
C PRO A 22 -14.64 8.01 14.13
N LEU A 23 -15.42 7.04 14.55
CA LEU A 23 -15.36 6.49 15.90
C LEU A 23 -14.17 5.54 15.99
N ALA A 24 -13.33 5.72 17.00
CA ALA A 24 -12.23 4.80 17.26
C ALA A 24 -12.77 3.41 17.60
N LEU A 25 -12.06 2.37 17.16
CA LEU A 25 -12.36 0.99 17.56
C LEU A 25 -11.88 0.77 18.99
N ASP A 26 -12.73 0.19 19.82
CA ASP A 26 -12.44 -0.04 21.23
C ASP A 26 -11.64 -1.34 21.40
N GLY A 27 -10.35 -1.19 21.71
CA GLY A 27 -9.46 -2.30 22.10
C GLY A 27 -9.73 -2.85 23.52
N PRO A 28 -8.84 -3.69 24.06
CA PRO A 28 -7.64 -4.23 23.40
C PRO A 28 -8.00 -5.24 22.30
N PHE A 29 -7.07 -5.45 21.36
CA PHE A 29 -7.18 -6.42 20.26
C PHE A 29 -6.20 -7.57 20.49
N PRO A 30 -6.63 -8.71 21.08
CA PRO A 30 -5.72 -9.81 21.37
C PRO A 30 -4.98 -10.29 20.11
N ILE A 31 -3.65 -10.39 20.19
CA ILE A 31 -2.77 -10.76 19.05
C ILE A 31 -3.26 -12.03 18.34
N GLU A 32 -3.68 -13.02 19.10
CA GLU A 32 -4.15 -14.31 18.57
C GLU A 32 -5.47 -14.18 17.79
N ALA A 33 -6.33 -13.21 18.13
CA ALA A 33 -7.50 -12.87 17.31
C ALA A 33 -7.10 -12.13 16.01
N GLN A 34 -6.11 -11.23 16.08
CA GLN A 34 -5.56 -10.57 14.89
C GLN A 34 -4.95 -11.58 13.92
N ARG A 35 -4.18 -12.56 14.43
CA ARG A 35 -3.56 -13.62 13.63
C ARG A 35 -4.60 -14.44 12.88
N ARG A 36 -5.64 -14.93 13.58
CA ARG A 36 -6.71 -15.71 12.93
C ARG A 36 -7.44 -14.92 11.85
N LEU A 37 -7.77 -13.66 12.13
CA LEU A 37 -8.42 -12.77 11.16
C LEU A 37 -7.52 -12.51 9.94
N GLY A 38 -6.23 -12.22 10.18
CA GLY A 38 -5.24 -12.03 9.12
C GLY A 38 -5.12 -13.27 8.24
N GLU A 39 -4.93 -14.46 8.83
CA GLU A 39 -4.83 -15.73 8.11
C GLU A 39 -6.11 -16.07 7.33
N GLU A 40 -7.29 -15.74 7.86
CA GLU A 40 -8.56 -15.86 7.15
C GLU A 40 -8.58 -14.99 5.90
N LEU A 41 -8.33 -13.69 6.05
CA LEU A 41 -8.45 -12.72 4.97
C LEU A 41 -7.41 -12.90 3.87
N ILE A 42 -6.17 -13.26 4.20
CA ILE A 42 -5.16 -13.51 3.16
C ILE A 42 -5.46 -14.80 2.38
N ARG A 43 -6.05 -15.81 3.03
CA ARG A 43 -6.53 -17.03 2.34
C ARG A 43 -7.64 -16.69 1.36
N ILE A 44 -8.58 -15.85 1.77
CA ILE A 44 -9.69 -15.36 0.93
C ILE A 44 -9.15 -14.61 -0.31
N ILE A 45 -8.12 -13.80 -0.13
CA ILE A 45 -7.49 -13.03 -1.21
C ILE A 45 -6.67 -13.92 -2.16
N GLY A 46 -6.37 -15.16 -1.77
CA GLY A 46 -5.76 -16.18 -2.62
C GLY A 46 -4.35 -16.62 -2.20
N PHE A 47 -3.91 -16.29 -0.99
CA PHE A 47 -2.65 -16.78 -0.45
C PHE A 47 -2.73 -18.29 -0.18
N ASP A 48 -1.75 -19.04 -0.71
CA ASP A 48 -1.66 -20.49 -0.55
C ASP A 48 -0.69 -20.87 0.57
N PHE A 49 -1.24 -21.27 1.72
CA PHE A 49 -0.47 -21.72 2.88
C PHE A 49 0.24 -23.07 2.67
N HIS A 50 -0.02 -23.80 1.59
CA HIS A 50 0.81 -24.96 1.22
C HIS A 50 2.15 -24.56 0.60
N HIS A 51 2.25 -23.33 0.08
CA HIS A 51 3.44 -22.76 -0.56
C HIS A 51 3.89 -21.47 0.13
N GLY A 52 3.55 -21.30 1.41
CA GLY A 52 3.89 -20.10 2.15
C GLY A 52 3.41 -20.08 3.59
N ARG A 53 3.77 -19.02 4.31
CA ARG A 53 3.39 -18.82 5.72
C ARG A 53 3.42 -17.35 6.13
N LEU A 54 2.71 -17.05 7.21
CA LEU A 54 2.68 -15.76 7.89
C LEU A 54 3.43 -15.85 9.24
N ASP A 55 4.31 -14.90 9.50
CA ASP A 55 5.13 -14.80 10.71
C ASP A 55 5.15 -13.39 11.32
N VAL A 56 5.77 -13.24 12.48
CA VAL A 56 5.97 -11.95 13.14
C VAL A 56 7.39 -11.43 12.92
N SER A 57 7.53 -10.14 12.60
CA SER A 57 8.81 -9.44 12.48
C SER A 57 8.72 -8.01 13.05
N ALA A 58 9.87 -7.35 13.22
CA ALA A 58 9.91 -5.96 13.67
C ALA A 58 9.42 -4.98 12.59
N HIS A 59 9.67 -5.32 11.31
CA HIS A 59 9.22 -4.60 10.13
C HIS A 59 8.64 -5.62 9.16
N PRO A 60 7.34 -5.53 8.83
CA PRO A 60 6.72 -6.40 7.82
C PRO A 60 7.52 -6.41 6.51
N PHE A 61 7.64 -7.60 5.94
CA PHE A 61 8.29 -7.84 4.66
C PHE A 61 7.81 -9.16 4.06
N THR A 62 8.02 -9.29 2.76
CA THR A 62 7.84 -10.50 1.97
C THR A 62 9.18 -11.02 1.49
N GLY A 63 9.38 -12.34 1.54
CA GLY A 63 10.58 -12.99 1.05
C GLY A 63 10.36 -14.47 0.74
N GLY A 64 11.46 -15.19 0.58
CA GLY A 64 11.45 -16.60 0.21
C GLY A 64 11.64 -16.80 -1.29
N THR A 65 10.90 -17.73 -1.87
CA THR A 65 10.92 -18.02 -3.31
C THR A 65 9.50 -18.10 -3.84
N ALA A 66 9.34 -18.08 -5.15
CA ALA A 66 8.04 -18.16 -5.77
C ALA A 66 7.32 -19.53 -5.60
N ASP A 67 7.94 -20.51 -4.93
CA ASP A 67 7.32 -21.79 -4.47
C ASP A 67 7.24 -21.92 -2.94
N ASP A 68 7.83 -20.96 -2.19
CA ASP A 68 7.80 -20.86 -0.73
C ASP A 68 7.82 -19.37 -0.36
N VAL A 69 6.64 -18.74 -0.42
CA VAL A 69 6.44 -17.31 -0.19
C VAL A 69 6.18 -17.06 1.29
N ARG A 70 7.04 -16.29 1.94
CA ARG A 70 6.95 -16.00 3.37
C ARG A 70 6.67 -14.53 3.57
N ILE A 71 5.59 -14.25 4.27
CA ILE A 71 5.19 -12.88 4.62
C ILE A 71 5.26 -12.71 6.12
N THR A 72 5.57 -11.49 6.56
CA THR A 72 5.62 -11.16 7.99
C THR A 72 4.70 -10.00 8.32
N THR A 73 4.28 -9.92 9.58
CA THR A 73 3.43 -8.84 10.09
C THR A 73 3.89 -8.39 11.47
N ARG A 74 3.33 -7.29 11.96
CA ARG A 74 3.56 -6.77 13.31
C ARG A 74 2.23 -6.39 13.94
N TYR A 75 1.80 -7.19 14.90
CA TYR A 75 0.56 -6.96 15.64
C TYR A 75 0.71 -5.85 16.68
N ASP A 76 -0.39 -5.16 16.95
CA ASP A 76 -0.50 -4.13 17.97
C ASP A 76 -1.83 -4.28 18.70
N GLU A 77 -1.80 -4.55 20.02
CA GLU A 77 -3.02 -4.71 20.81
C GLU A 77 -3.85 -3.43 20.92
N ALA A 78 -3.26 -2.26 20.62
CA ALA A 78 -3.96 -0.98 20.57
C ALA A 78 -4.58 -0.68 19.19
N ASP A 79 -4.07 -1.28 18.10
CA ASP A 79 -4.52 -1.01 16.74
C ASP A 79 -4.32 -2.21 15.79
N PHE A 80 -5.33 -3.08 15.70
CA PHE A 80 -5.28 -4.20 14.76
C PHE A 80 -5.42 -3.76 13.29
N ALA A 81 -6.03 -2.60 13.02
CA ALA A 81 -6.39 -2.19 11.67
C ALA A 81 -5.13 -1.93 10.84
N ARG A 82 -4.12 -1.32 11.47
CA ARG A 82 -2.78 -1.15 10.92
C ARG A 82 -2.11 -2.50 10.60
N ALA A 83 -2.09 -3.42 11.56
CA ALA A 83 -1.45 -4.74 11.38
C ALA A 83 -2.11 -5.55 10.26
N LEU A 84 -3.45 -5.49 10.17
CA LEU A 84 -4.20 -6.17 9.14
C LEU A 84 -3.86 -5.63 7.74
N MET A 85 -3.90 -4.31 7.53
CA MET A 85 -3.57 -3.74 6.22
C MET A 85 -2.11 -3.98 5.83
N GLY A 86 -1.17 -3.94 6.77
CA GLY A 86 0.21 -4.37 6.53
C GLY A 86 0.31 -5.83 6.09
N THR A 87 -0.49 -6.72 6.69
CA THR A 87 -0.54 -8.13 6.28
C THR A 87 -1.09 -8.29 4.85
N LEU A 88 -2.11 -7.50 4.48
CA LEU A 88 -2.67 -7.50 3.13
C LEU A 88 -1.69 -6.91 2.10
N HIS A 89 -0.89 -5.92 2.50
CA HIS A 89 0.20 -5.35 1.71
C HIS A 89 1.23 -6.42 1.35
N GLU A 90 1.79 -7.11 2.35
CA GLU A 90 2.75 -8.19 2.13
C GLU A 90 2.14 -9.35 1.35
N THR A 91 0.85 -9.62 1.52
CA THR A 91 0.14 -10.62 0.71
C THR A 91 0.14 -10.24 -0.77
N GLY A 92 -0.01 -8.96 -1.13
CA GLY A 92 0.06 -8.54 -2.54
C GLY A 92 1.44 -8.76 -3.16
N HIS A 93 2.52 -8.50 -2.42
CA HIS A 93 3.87 -8.89 -2.81
C HIS A 93 3.99 -10.41 -2.99
N GLY A 94 3.54 -11.16 -1.99
CA GLY A 94 3.64 -12.62 -2.01
C GLY A 94 2.84 -13.24 -3.15
N LEU A 95 1.68 -12.66 -3.46
CA LEU A 95 0.90 -13.06 -4.62
C LEU A 95 1.67 -12.80 -5.90
N TYR A 96 2.32 -11.66 -6.10
CA TYR A 96 3.10 -11.43 -7.31
C TYR A 96 4.15 -12.53 -7.51
N GLU A 97 4.99 -12.76 -6.50
CA GLU A 97 6.03 -13.79 -6.49
C GLU A 97 5.45 -15.17 -6.84
N ALA A 98 4.37 -15.59 -6.16
CA ALA A 98 3.77 -16.92 -6.32
C ALA A 98 3.30 -17.25 -7.76
N GLY A 99 3.12 -16.27 -8.63
CA GLY A 99 2.75 -16.53 -10.03
C GLY A 99 3.57 -15.79 -11.03
N LEU A 100 4.84 -15.56 -10.68
CA LEU A 100 5.91 -15.53 -11.66
C LEU A 100 5.94 -16.84 -12.47
N PRO A 101 6.30 -16.78 -13.77
CA PRO A 101 6.14 -17.89 -14.70
C PRO A 101 6.96 -19.12 -14.30
N ARG A 102 6.28 -20.27 -14.17
CA ARG A 102 6.89 -21.53 -13.72
C ARG A 102 7.94 -22.07 -14.67
N GLU A 103 7.73 -21.93 -15.97
CA GLU A 103 8.66 -22.40 -17.01
C GLU A 103 10.02 -21.66 -16.99
N TRP A 104 10.04 -20.42 -16.49
CA TRP A 104 11.22 -19.57 -16.44
C TRP A 104 11.84 -19.45 -15.04
N ARG A 105 11.45 -20.32 -14.10
CA ARG A 105 12.00 -20.29 -12.74
C ARG A 105 13.52 -20.36 -12.77
N ARG A 106 14.17 -19.53 -11.92
CA ARG A 106 15.63 -19.40 -11.79
C ARG A 106 16.33 -18.80 -13.02
N GLN A 107 15.58 -18.33 -14.02
CA GLN A 107 16.13 -17.55 -15.13
C GLN A 107 15.78 -16.06 -14.91
N PRO A 108 16.65 -15.11 -15.33
CA PRO A 108 16.39 -13.69 -15.16
C PRO A 108 15.02 -13.24 -15.71
N VAL A 109 14.60 -13.83 -16.83
CA VAL A 109 13.31 -13.56 -17.47
C VAL A 109 12.09 -13.96 -16.62
N GLY A 110 12.25 -14.93 -15.73
CA GLY A 110 11.20 -15.38 -14.82
C GLY A 110 11.16 -14.63 -13.48
N ASN A 111 12.09 -13.72 -13.22
CA ASN A 111 12.11 -12.92 -12.00
C ASN A 111 11.08 -11.80 -12.05
N ALA A 112 10.69 -11.25 -10.90
CA ALA A 112 9.93 -10.03 -10.82
C ALA A 112 10.63 -8.87 -11.56
N ARG A 113 9.86 -8.10 -12.36
CA ARG A 113 10.41 -7.02 -13.20
C ARG A 113 11.18 -5.93 -12.46
N GLY A 114 10.96 -5.78 -11.16
CA GLY A 114 11.58 -4.78 -10.30
C GLY A 114 10.58 -4.11 -9.35
N MET A 115 11.09 -3.23 -8.49
CA MET A 115 10.34 -2.70 -7.34
C MET A 115 9.08 -1.92 -7.71
N VAL A 116 9.04 -1.23 -8.87
CA VAL A 116 7.82 -0.52 -9.29
C VAL A 116 6.66 -1.47 -9.46
N LEU A 117 6.83 -2.56 -10.22
CA LEU A 117 5.76 -3.55 -10.38
C LEU A 117 5.54 -4.32 -9.08
N HIS A 118 6.61 -4.63 -8.34
CA HIS A 118 6.49 -5.36 -7.08
C HIS A 118 5.64 -4.60 -6.04
N GLU A 119 5.92 -3.32 -5.82
CA GLU A 119 5.14 -2.43 -4.97
C GLU A 119 3.75 -2.15 -5.52
N SER A 120 3.59 -2.11 -6.84
CA SER A 120 2.26 -1.94 -7.40
C SER A 120 1.32 -3.09 -7.03
N GLN A 121 1.83 -4.31 -6.81
CA GLN A 121 0.99 -5.44 -6.43
C GLN A 121 0.59 -5.39 -4.95
N SER A 122 1.50 -4.99 -4.06
CA SER A 122 1.16 -4.79 -2.64
C SER A 122 0.16 -3.64 -2.47
N LEU A 123 0.41 -2.48 -3.07
CA LEU A 123 -0.49 -1.32 -2.99
C LEU A 123 -1.79 -1.54 -3.76
N LEU A 124 -1.81 -2.34 -4.82
CA LEU A 124 -3.06 -2.72 -5.49
C LEU A 124 -3.93 -3.53 -4.53
N MET A 125 -3.34 -4.51 -3.83
CA MET A 125 -4.10 -5.32 -2.89
C MET A 125 -4.55 -4.50 -1.68
N GLU A 126 -3.63 -3.83 -1.01
CA GLU A 126 -3.92 -3.04 0.19
C GLU A 126 -4.77 -1.80 -0.14
N MET A 127 -4.21 -0.87 -0.92
CA MET A 127 -4.80 0.46 -1.09
C MET A 127 -5.95 0.42 -2.09
N GLN A 128 -5.84 -0.28 -3.21
CA GLN A 128 -6.89 -0.21 -4.24
C GLN A 128 -8.08 -1.12 -3.92
N ALA A 129 -7.82 -2.39 -3.60
CA ALA A 129 -8.85 -3.39 -3.35
C ALA A 129 -9.34 -3.37 -1.89
N CYS A 130 -8.46 -3.60 -0.92
CA CYS A 130 -8.86 -3.91 0.46
C CYS A 130 -9.26 -2.69 1.30
N ARG A 131 -8.77 -1.49 0.97
CA ARG A 131 -9.32 -0.23 1.53
C ARG A 131 -10.55 0.28 0.77
N GLY A 132 -10.96 -0.40 -0.30
CA GLY A 132 -12.15 -0.05 -1.07
C GLY A 132 -13.45 -0.44 -0.37
N ARG A 133 -14.51 0.32 -0.64
CA ARG A 133 -15.83 0.09 -0.03
C ARG A 133 -16.33 -1.34 -0.17
N ALA A 134 -16.18 -1.95 -1.36
CA ALA A 134 -16.61 -3.32 -1.62
C ALA A 134 -15.98 -4.33 -0.64
N PHE A 135 -14.66 -4.28 -0.42
CA PHE A 135 -14.00 -5.18 0.50
C PHE A 135 -14.34 -4.89 1.97
N ILE A 136 -14.43 -3.61 2.35
CA ILE A 136 -14.82 -3.24 3.73
C ILE A 136 -16.25 -3.72 4.03
N ASP A 137 -17.15 -3.59 3.05
CA ASP A 137 -18.40 -4.34 2.84
C ASP A 137 -18.39 -5.73 3.47
N PHE A 138 -17.45 -6.52 2.96
CA PHE A 138 -17.28 -7.92 3.24
C PHE A 138 -16.52 -8.21 4.55
N ALA A 139 -15.52 -7.39 4.87
CA ALA A 139 -14.55 -7.68 5.92
C ALA A 139 -14.98 -7.15 7.29
N ALA A 140 -15.74 -6.05 7.36
CA ALA A 140 -16.18 -5.47 8.63
C ALA A 140 -16.99 -6.43 9.52
N PRO A 141 -17.94 -7.23 9.01
CA PRO A 141 -18.61 -8.26 9.81
C PRO A 141 -17.65 -9.31 10.40
N ARG A 142 -16.59 -9.67 9.68
CA ARG A 142 -15.56 -10.62 10.14
C ARG A 142 -14.66 -10.00 11.20
N MET A 143 -14.27 -8.74 11.02
CA MET A 143 -13.53 -7.97 12.03
C MET A 143 -14.31 -7.93 13.35
N ARG A 144 -15.61 -7.59 13.28
CA ARG A 144 -16.51 -7.61 14.43
C ARG A 144 -16.55 -8.96 15.13
N GLN A 145 -16.78 -10.02 14.36
CA GLN A 145 -16.86 -11.38 14.89
C GLN A 145 -15.55 -11.82 15.55
N ALA A 146 -14.40 -11.50 14.94
CA ALA A 146 -13.08 -11.88 15.44
C ALA A 146 -12.79 -11.30 16.83
N PHE A 147 -13.29 -10.10 17.12
CA PHE A 147 -13.09 -9.42 18.40
C PHE A 147 -14.31 -9.46 19.34
N GLY A 148 -15.44 -10.06 18.91
CA GLY A 148 -16.67 -10.07 19.69
C GLY A 148 -17.23 -8.68 19.95
N LYS A 149 -17.13 -7.79 18.95
CA LYS A 149 -17.47 -6.36 19.06
C LYS A 149 -18.69 -6.01 18.21
N GLU A 150 -19.45 -5.03 18.69
CA GLU A 150 -20.67 -4.53 18.05
C GLU A 150 -20.80 -3.01 18.23
N GLY A 151 -21.83 -2.44 17.62
CA GLY A 151 -22.19 -1.03 17.78
C GLY A 151 -21.65 -0.09 16.69
N PRO A 152 -21.90 1.22 16.84
CA PRO A 152 -21.66 2.21 15.78
C PRO A 152 -20.21 2.27 15.27
N ALA A 153 -19.22 2.09 16.15
CA ALA A 153 -17.81 2.09 15.78
C ALA A 153 -17.43 0.94 14.84
N TRP A 154 -18.19 -0.14 14.87
CA TRP A 154 -17.90 -1.36 14.12
C TRP A 154 -18.75 -1.52 12.86
N THR A 155 -19.50 -0.48 12.49
CA THR A 155 -20.21 -0.45 11.20
C THR A 155 -19.22 -0.39 10.05
N GLU A 156 -19.61 -0.98 8.93
CA GLU A 156 -18.88 -1.00 7.66
C GLU A 156 -18.50 0.43 7.24
N ALA A 157 -19.45 1.36 7.38
CA ALA A 157 -19.26 2.77 7.08
C ALA A 157 -18.19 3.42 7.98
N ASN A 158 -18.19 3.16 9.30
CA ASN A 158 -17.19 3.73 10.19
C ASN A 158 -15.79 3.14 9.94
N ILE A 159 -15.71 1.82 9.76
CA ILE A 159 -14.45 1.12 9.46
C ILE A 159 -13.85 1.63 8.14
N HIS A 160 -14.67 1.84 7.11
CA HIS A 160 -14.21 2.44 5.87
C HIS A 160 -13.62 3.83 6.11
N ARG A 161 -14.30 4.69 6.88
CA ARG A 161 -13.82 6.04 7.22
C ARG A 161 -12.52 6.04 8.04
N LEU A 162 -12.30 5.03 8.88
CA LEU A 162 -11.03 4.84 9.58
C LEU A 162 -9.90 4.51 8.59
N TYR A 163 -10.12 3.54 7.69
CA TYR A 163 -9.11 3.15 6.69
C TYR A 163 -8.84 4.21 5.62
N THR A 164 -9.78 5.13 5.39
CA THR A 164 -9.63 6.26 4.46
C THR A 164 -9.44 7.59 5.19
N ARG A 165 -8.99 7.58 6.45
CA ARG A 165 -8.63 8.80 7.16
C ARG A 165 -7.29 9.33 6.63
N VAL A 166 -7.26 10.62 6.31
CA VAL A 166 -6.06 11.34 5.89
C VAL A 166 -5.60 12.27 6.99
N ALA A 167 -4.31 12.22 7.33
CA ALA A 167 -3.70 13.11 8.30
C ALA A 167 -2.18 13.21 8.06
N PRO A 168 -1.61 14.44 8.03
CA PRO A 168 -0.16 14.59 8.06
C PRO A 168 0.44 13.90 9.28
N GLY A 169 1.42 13.04 9.05
CA GLY A 169 2.16 12.32 10.09
C GLY A 169 3.66 12.32 9.79
N PHE A 170 4.49 11.90 10.75
CA PHE A 170 5.95 11.89 10.58
C PHE A 170 6.46 10.63 9.88
N ILE A 171 5.81 9.48 10.13
CA ILE A 171 6.29 8.16 9.73
C ILE A 171 5.74 7.77 8.37
N ARG A 172 6.63 7.60 7.39
CA ARG A 172 6.26 7.26 6.01
C ARG A 172 5.48 5.95 5.90
N VAL A 173 5.90 4.91 6.60
CA VAL A 173 5.25 3.59 6.53
C VAL A 173 3.83 3.57 7.12
N ASP A 174 3.47 4.63 7.86
CA ASP A 174 2.16 4.81 8.49
C ASP A 174 1.31 5.86 7.76
N ALA A 175 1.87 6.50 6.73
CA ALA A 175 1.20 7.57 6.02
C ALA A 175 0.03 7.05 5.18
N ASP A 176 -1.04 7.84 5.12
CA ASP A 176 -2.21 7.57 4.29
C ASP A 176 -1.92 7.71 2.79
N GLU A 177 -2.83 7.26 1.94
CA GLU A 177 -2.65 7.23 0.48
C GLU A 177 -2.40 8.62 -0.15
N VAL A 178 -2.87 9.71 0.47
CA VAL A 178 -2.70 11.08 -0.02
C VAL A 178 -1.35 11.66 0.42
N THR A 179 -0.96 11.42 1.68
CA THR A 179 0.28 11.98 2.25
C THR A 179 1.51 11.15 1.92
N TYR A 180 1.38 9.84 1.72
CA TYR A 180 2.48 8.92 1.46
C TYR A 180 3.43 9.35 0.32
N PRO A 181 2.95 9.77 -0.87
CA PRO A 181 3.86 10.18 -1.94
C PRO A 181 4.63 11.48 -1.62
N LEU A 182 4.14 12.31 -0.69
CA LEU A 182 4.86 13.51 -0.24
C LEU A 182 6.11 13.12 0.57
N HIS A 183 6.01 12.11 1.42
CA HIS A 183 7.17 11.54 2.14
C HIS A 183 8.24 11.01 1.17
N VAL A 184 7.81 10.33 0.10
CA VAL A 184 8.72 9.82 -0.94
C VAL A 184 9.36 10.96 -1.72
N MET A 185 8.59 12.00 -2.08
CA MET A 185 9.12 13.18 -2.76
C MET A 185 10.18 13.91 -1.94
N LEU A 186 9.99 14.01 -0.61
CA LEU A 186 11.00 14.58 0.27
C LEU A 186 12.33 13.82 0.16
N ARG A 187 12.29 12.50 0.35
CA ARG A 187 13.49 11.65 0.31
C ARG A 187 14.20 11.74 -1.04
N TYR A 188 13.45 11.65 -2.13
CA TYR A 188 14.02 11.77 -3.47
C TYR A 188 14.69 13.14 -3.71
N ARG A 189 14.09 14.24 -3.22
CA ARG A 189 14.71 15.59 -3.32
C ARG A 189 16.01 15.65 -2.53
N LEU A 190 16.02 15.13 -1.31
CA LEU A 190 17.20 15.12 -0.44
C LEU A 190 18.30 14.22 -1.01
N GLU A 191 17.96 13.03 -1.52
CA GLU A 191 18.89 12.14 -2.22
C GLU A 191 19.57 12.84 -3.39
N ARG A 192 18.78 13.48 -4.25
CA ARG A 192 19.32 14.22 -5.39
C ARG A 192 20.26 15.35 -4.97
N ALA A 193 19.88 16.12 -3.95
CA ALA A 193 20.71 17.22 -3.47
C ALA A 193 22.03 16.72 -2.86
N MET A 194 21.99 15.64 -2.07
CA MET A 194 23.21 15.02 -1.51
C MET A 194 24.11 14.45 -2.60
N LEU A 195 23.56 13.74 -3.58
CA LEU A 195 24.32 13.14 -4.69
C LEU A 195 24.91 14.19 -5.64
N ALA A 196 24.23 15.32 -5.81
CA ALA A 196 24.73 16.44 -6.62
C ALA A 196 25.80 17.28 -5.91
N GLY A 197 25.97 17.10 -4.59
CA GLY A 197 26.84 17.94 -3.75
C GLY A 197 26.20 19.27 -3.32
N ASP A 198 24.90 19.46 -3.58
CA ASP A 198 24.14 20.66 -3.21
C ASP A 198 23.70 20.64 -1.73
N LEU A 199 23.76 19.49 -1.07
CA LEU A 199 23.43 19.31 0.36
C LEU A 199 24.53 18.52 1.06
N ALA A 200 25.19 19.14 2.04
CA ALA A 200 26.11 18.43 2.91
C ALA A 200 25.34 17.50 3.86
N LEU A 201 25.90 16.32 4.16
CA LEU A 201 25.25 15.34 5.03
C LEU A 201 24.94 15.90 6.43
N ALA A 202 25.79 16.78 6.96
CA ALA A 202 25.59 17.42 8.25
C ALA A 202 24.33 18.31 8.31
N ASP A 203 23.86 18.81 7.16
CA ASP A 203 22.68 19.68 7.05
C ASP A 203 21.39 18.89 6.79
N LEU A 204 21.48 17.57 6.61
CA LEU A 204 20.34 16.70 6.33
C LEU A 204 19.20 16.82 7.36
N PRO A 205 19.45 16.86 8.70
CA PRO A 205 18.37 17.06 9.68
C PRO A 205 17.59 18.36 9.46
N GLY A 206 18.28 19.47 9.17
CA GLY A 206 17.65 20.76 8.89
C GLY A 206 16.83 20.73 7.60
N ALA A 207 17.43 20.26 6.51
CA ALA A 207 16.78 20.15 5.21
C ALA A 207 15.57 19.21 5.23
N TRP A 208 15.63 18.14 6.03
CA TRP A 208 14.48 17.26 6.27
C TRP A 208 13.33 18.00 6.92
N ASN A 209 13.59 18.74 8.00
CA ASN A 209 12.58 19.48 8.74
C ASN A 209 11.92 20.56 7.89
N ASP A 210 12.68 21.27 7.08
CA ASP A 210 12.15 22.26 6.14
C ASP A 210 11.27 21.62 5.07
N GLY A 211 11.70 20.48 4.53
CA GLY A 211 10.90 19.74 3.55
C GLY A 211 9.61 19.14 4.13
N MET A 212 9.63 18.65 5.38
CA MET A 212 8.41 18.22 6.08
C MET A 212 7.43 19.37 6.29
N ARG A 213 7.92 20.57 6.66
CA ARG A 213 7.07 21.77 6.77
C ARG A 213 6.50 22.18 5.42
N GLU A 214 7.33 22.21 4.36
CA GLU A 214 6.92 22.57 3.01
C GLU A 214 5.80 21.65 2.49
N LEU A 215 5.97 20.33 2.66
CA LEU A 215 5.11 19.34 2.00
C LEU A 215 3.90 18.93 2.85
N LEU A 216 4.07 18.84 4.18
CA LEU A 216 3.08 18.27 5.10
C LEU A 216 2.63 19.27 6.20
N GLY A 217 3.27 20.43 6.31
CA GLY A 217 2.92 21.45 7.31
C GLY A 217 3.34 21.11 8.74
N ILE A 218 4.21 20.10 8.93
CA ILE A 218 4.66 19.61 10.24
C ILE A 218 6.18 19.44 10.25
N ALA A 219 6.79 19.41 11.44
CA ALA A 219 8.21 19.09 11.62
C ALA A 219 8.36 18.05 12.74
N PRO A 220 9.22 17.02 12.55
CA PRO A 220 9.45 16.03 13.60
C PRO A 220 10.14 16.69 14.80
N PRO A 221 9.88 16.19 16.04
CA PRO A 221 10.47 16.75 17.25
C PRO A 221 11.94 16.36 17.44
N ASP A 222 12.39 15.28 16.78
CA ASP A 222 13.73 14.72 16.86
C ASP A 222 14.08 13.97 15.56
N ASP A 223 15.35 13.59 15.43
CA ASP A 223 15.85 12.91 14.22
C ASP A 223 15.36 11.45 14.11
N ALA A 224 14.95 10.82 15.23
CA ALA A 224 14.41 9.46 15.23
C ALA A 224 13.06 9.39 14.52
N LEU A 225 12.21 10.41 14.71
CA LEU A 225 10.99 10.63 13.91
C LEU A 225 11.26 11.44 12.62
N GLY A 226 12.50 11.91 12.43
CA GLY A 226 12.97 12.68 11.29
C GLY A 226 13.75 11.85 10.28
N CYS A 227 14.95 12.31 9.93
CA CYS A 227 15.78 11.71 8.87
C CYS A 227 16.32 10.31 9.18
N LEU A 228 16.24 9.84 10.43
CA LEU A 228 16.67 8.50 10.85
C LEU A 228 15.52 7.47 10.87
N GLN A 229 14.31 7.86 10.47
CA GLN A 229 13.14 6.97 10.56
C GLN A 229 13.18 5.77 9.59
N ASP A 230 14.00 5.82 8.55
CA ASP A 230 14.07 4.81 7.48
C ASP A 230 15.47 4.20 7.38
N ILE A 231 15.53 2.89 7.14
CA ILE A 231 16.78 2.12 7.06
C ILE A 231 17.51 2.26 5.71
N HIS A 232 16.82 2.76 4.67
CA HIS A 232 17.28 2.69 3.28
C HIS A 232 18.63 3.35 3.05
N TRP A 233 18.90 4.54 3.59
CA TRP A 233 20.19 5.21 3.38
C TRP A 233 21.36 4.49 4.06
N PRO A 234 21.25 4.06 5.34
CA PRO A 234 22.25 3.17 5.96
C PRO A 234 22.46 1.85 5.22
N ASP A 235 21.42 1.28 4.62
CA ASP A 235 21.48 0.02 3.85
C ASP A 235 21.92 0.21 2.38
N GLY A 236 22.23 1.44 1.97
CA GLY A 236 22.70 1.75 0.62
C GLY A 236 21.62 1.81 -0.46
N GLY A 237 20.33 1.81 -0.09
CA GLY A 237 19.16 1.93 -0.96
C GLY A 237 18.94 3.33 -1.57
N TRP A 238 19.96 3.90 -2.20
CA TRP A 238 19.89 5.20 -2.87
C TRP A 238 19.14 5.13 -4.20
N GLY A 239 18.22 6.07 -4.44
CA GLY A 239 17.35 6.04 -5.63
C GLY A 239 16.25 4.99 -5.55
N TYR A 240 16.07 4.35 -4.38
CA TYR A 240 15.06 3.34 -4.14
C TYR A 240 13.68 3.96 -3.86
N PHE A 241 13.61 5.02 -3.04
CA PHE A 241 12.33 5.59 -2.62
C PHE A 241 11.37 5.97 -3.75
N PRO A 242 11.82 6.51 -4.92
CA PRO A 242 10.93 6.80 -6.04
C PRO A 242 10.09 5.60 -6.48
N THR A 243 10.61 4.37 -6.31
CA THR A 243 9.90 3.14 -6.69
C THR A 243 8.59 2.97 -5.93
N TYR A 244 8.49 3.46 -4.69
CA TYR A 244 7.27 3.41 -3.91
C TYR A 244 6.13 4.24 -4.51
N THR A 245 6.41 5.51 -4.85
CA THR A 245 5.40 6.36 -5.51
C THR A 245 5.07 5.84 -6.90
N MET A 246 6.06 5.37 -7.65
CA MET A 246 5.80 4.75 -8.96
C MET A 246 4.95 3.48 -8.84
N GLY A 247 5.14 2.69 -7.78
CA GLY A 247 4.29 1.55 -7.43
C GLY A 247 2.85 1.97 -7.16
N ALA A 248 2.63 3.03 -6.38
CA ALA A 248 1.29 3.58 -6.12
C ALA A 248 0.59 4.04 -7.40
N LEU A 249 1.32 4.70 -8.30
CA LEU A 249 0.82 5.10 -9.62
C LEU A 249 0.40 3.88 -10.46
N ALA A 250 1.29 2.88 -10.55
CA ALA A 250 1.05 1.64 -11.28
C ALA A 250 -0.12 0.85 -10.69
N ALA A 251 -0.25 0.80 -9.35
CA ALA A 251 -1.34 0.11 -8.66
C ALA A 251 -2.71 0.67 -9.06
N ALA A 252 -2.87 2.01 -9.01
CA ALA A 252 -4.11 2.67 -9.42
C ALA A 252 -4.39 2.47 -10.93
N GLN A 253 -3.35 2.54 -11.77
CA GLN A 253 -3.47 2.34 -13.21
C GLN A 253 -3.90 0.90 -13.58
N LEU A 254 -3.27 -0.10 -12.97
CA LEU A 254 -3.59 -1.52 -13.14
C LEU A 254 -4.99 -1.84 -12.61
N PHE A 255 -5.34 -1.36 -11.40
CA PHE A 255 -6.66 -1.62 -10.83
C PHE A 255 -7.77 -0.96 -11.66
N ALA A 256 -7.56 0.26 -12.15
CA ALA A 256 -8.49 0.91 -13.07
C ALA A 256 -8.64 0.13 -14.39
N ALA A 257 -7.56 -0.45 -14.92
CA ALA A 257 -7.62 -1.30 -16.11
C ALA A 257 -8.36 -2.62 -15.86
N ALA A 258 -8.06 -3.31 -14.75
CA ALA A 258 -8.75 -4.53 -14.35
C ALA A 258 -10.26 -4.31 -14.21
N ARG A 259 -10.68 -3.21 -13.56
CA ARG A 259 -12.10 -2.84 -13.42
C ARG A 259 -12.81 -2.64 -14.75
N ARG A 260 -12.13 -2.11 -15.78
CA ARG A 260 -12.71 -1.94 -17.12
C ARG A 260 -12.77 -3.27 -17.88
N ALA A 261 -11.74 -4.09 -17.73
CA ALA A 261 -11.59 -5.35 -18.48
C ALA A 261 -12.45 -6.49 -17.92
N VAL A 262 -12.78 -6.46 -16.63
CA VAL A 262 -13.45 -7.56 -15.94
C VAL A 262 -14.79 -7.08 -15.34
N PRO A 263 -15.91 -7.27 -16.05
CA PRO A 263 -17.24 -7.00 -15.51
C PRO A 263 -17.50 -7.81 -14.24
N GLY A 264 -18.14 -7.20 -13.23
CA GLY A 264 -18.44 -7.86 -11.96
C GLY A 264 -17.28 -7.88 -10.94
N LEU A 265 -16.15 -7.23 -11.24
CA LEU A 265 -14.95 -7.29 -10.40
C LEU A 265 -15.19 -6.79 -8.96
N LEU A 266 -15.87 -5.65 -8.81
CA LEU A 266 -16.11 -5.08 -7.48
C LEU A 266 -17.18 -5.86 -6.72
N GLU A 267 -18.18 -6.39 -7.42
CA GLU A 267 -19.23 -7.25 -6.88
C GLU A 267 -18.65 -8.57 -6.36
N ALA A 268 -17.64 -9.13 -7.05
CA ALA A 268 -16.89 -10.30 -6.60
C ALA A 268 -16.06 -10.00 -5.35
N ILE A 269 -15.30 -8.90 -5.36
CA ILE A 269 -14.53 -8.44 -4.18
C ILE A 269 -15.45 -8.22 -2.98
N GLY A 270 -16.65 -7.65 -3.18
CA GLY A 270 -17.66 -7.47 -2.14
C GLY A 270 -18.25 -8.75 -1.55
N LYS A 271 -17.92 -9.91 -2.15
CA LYS A 271 -18.27 -11.25 -1.66
C LYS A 271 -17.03 -12.02 -1.18
N GLY A 272 -15.87 -11.38 -1.15
CA GLY A 272 -14.58 -12.01 -0.84
C GLY A 272 -14.04 -12.88 -1.97
N ASP A 273 -14.54 -12.75 -3.19
CA ASP A 273 -14.01 -13.49 -4.34
C ASP A 273 -12.97 -12.64 -5.10
N PHE A 274 -11.70 -12.97 -4.89
CA PHE A 274 -10.56 -12.33 -5.54
C PHE A 274 -10.08 -13.06 -6.80
N ALA A 275 -10.72 -14.17 -7.19
CA ALA A 275 -10.27 -14.98 -8.32
C ALA A 275 -10.25 -14.19 -9.63
N LEU A 276 -11.24 -13.31 -9.84
CA LEU A 276 -11.31 -12.45 -11.01
C LEU A 276 -10.14 -11.44 -11.06
N LEU A 277 -9.84 -10.79 -9.93
CA LEU A 277 -8.73 -9.84 -9.85
C LEU A 277 -7.39 -10.56 -10.05
N LEU A 278 -7.18 -11.64 -9.30
CA LEU A 278 -5.94 -12.40 -9.34
C LEU A 278 -5.71 -13.03 -10.71
N GLY A 279 -6.74 -13.59 -11.33
CA GLY A 279 -6.67 -14.13 -12.69
C GLY A 279 -6.24 -13.07 -13.71
N TRP A 280 -6.81 -11.86 -13.63
CA TRP A 280 -6.40 -10.76 -14.50
C TRP A 280 -4.95 -10.34 -14.26
N LEU A 281 -4.52 -10.20 -13.00
CA LEU A 281 -3.13 -9.85 -12.68
C LEU A 281 -2.15 -10.93 -13.09
N ARG A 282 -2.52 -12.22 -12.96
CA ARG A 282 -1.70 -13.35 -13.41
C ARG A 282 -1.41 -13.28 -14.90
N ALA A 283 -2.45 -13.03 -15.70
CA ALA A 283 -2.31 -12.97 -17.15
C ALA A 283 -1.55 -11.72 -17.63
N ASN A 284 -1.83 -10.55 -17.02
CA ASN A 284 -1.37 -9.27 -17.56
C ASN A 284 -0.08 -8.74 -16.90
N VAL A 285 0.28 -9.23 -15.71
CA VAL A 285 1.42 -8.72 -14.94
C VAL A 285 2.29 -9.86 -14.42
N HIS A 286 1.75 -10.74 -13.57
CA HIS A 286 2.59 -11.71 -12.84
C HIS A 286 3.30 -12.69 -13.76
N GLY A 287 2.56 -13.27 -14.72
CA GLY A 287 3.10 -14.24 -15.67
C GLY A 287 4.10 -13.65 -16.66
N ARG A 288 4.22 -12.32 -16.74
CA ARG A 288 5.19 -11.63 -17.59
C ARG A 288 6.61 -11.68 -17.01
N GLY A 289 6.75 -11.86 -15.70
CA GLY A 289 8.06 -11.79 -15.03
C GLY A 289 8.86 -10.57 -15.49
N SER A 290 10.04 -10.81 -16.06
CA SER A 290 10.95 -9.80 -16.62
C SER A 290 11.14 -9.92 -18.13
N ILE A 291 10.16 -10.48 -18.86
CA ILE A 291 10.24 -10.62 -20.33
C ILE A 291 10.28 -9.28 -21.08
N ALA A 292 9.72 -8.23 -20.49
CA ALA A 292 9.46 -6.94 -21.12
C ALA A 292 9.78 -5.77 -20.17
N GLY A 293 9.85 -4.55 -20.70
CA GLY A 293 10.03 -3.34 -19.90
C GLY A 293 8.88 -3.08 -18.91
N THR A 294 9.11 -2.33 -17.81
CA THR A 294 8.01 -1.94 -16.91
C THR A 294 6.93 -1.15 -17.66
N ASP A 295 7.31 -0.16 -18.46
CA ASP A 295 6.36 0.63 -19.25
C ASP A 295 5.69 -0.20 -20.34
N GLU A 296 6.37 -1.19 -20.90
CA GLU A 296 5.81 -2.10 -21.89
C GLU A 296 4.74 -3.00 -21.26
N ILE A 297 5.03 -3.64 -20.12
CA ILE A 297 4.06 -4.44 -19.35
C ILE A 297 2.85 -3.58 -18.97
N LEU A 298 3.07 -2.36 -18.47
CA LEU A 298 1.97 -1.45 -18.13
C LEU A 298 1.17 -1.02 -19.36
N THR A 299 1.84 -0.73 -20.48
CA THR A 299 1.17 -0.34 -21.73
C THR A 299 0.30 -1.45 -22.27
N GLU A 300 0.81 -2.68 -22.30
CA GLU A 300 0.03 -3.85 -22.73
C GLU A 300 -1.16 -4.13 -21.79
N ALA A 301 -0.94 -4.07 -20.48
CA ALA A 301 -1.99 -4.36 -19.49
C ALA A 301 -3.06 -3.26 -19.41
N THR A 302 -2.69 -2.00 -19.65
CA THR A 302 -3.55 -0.85 -19.31
C THR A 302 -3.88 0.08 -20.47
N GLY A 303 -3.20 -0.08 -21.60
CA GLY A 303 -3.31 0.74 -22.81
C GLY A 303 -2.44 1.99 -22.81
N ALA A 304 -1.63 2.24 -21.77
CA ALA A 304 -0.77 3.41 -21.67
C ALA A 304 0.48 3.13 -20.80
N PRO A 305 1.59 3.87 -21.01
CA PRO A 305 2.76 3.78 -20.13
C PRO A 305 2.43 4.29 -18.72
N LEU A 306 3.37 4.18 -17.77
CA LEU A 306 3.17 4.66 -16.42
C LEU A 306 2.78 6.14 -16.41
N GLY A 307 1.62 6.45 -15.82
CA GLY A 307 1.08 7.80 -15.77
C GLY A 307 0.45 8.16 -14.42
N VAL A 308 0.15 9.44 -14.25
CA VAL A 308 -0.46 9.95 -12.99
C VAL A 308 -1.99 10.02 -13.03
N ALA A 309 -2.61 9.88 -14.21
CA ALA A 309 -4.03 10.16 -14.41
C ALA A 309 -4.93 9.25 -13.56
N ALA A 310 -4.68 7.93 -13.59
CA ALA A 310 -5.48 6.97 -12.83
C ALA A 310 -5.35 7.18 -11.32
N PHE A 311 -4.14 7.46 -10.83
CA PHE A 311 -3.91 7.73 -9.41
C PHE A 311 -4.61 9.01 -8.94
N LYS A 312 -4.51 10.10 -9.70
CA LYS A 312 -5.23 11.35 -9.36
C LYS A 312 -6.74 11.15 -9.31
N ALA A 313 -7.31 10.54 -10.35
CA ALA A 313 -8.74 10.27 -10.43
C ALA A 313 -9.21 9.36 -9.28
N HIS A 314 -8.39 8.36 -8.91
CA HIS A 314 -8.65 7.49 -7.77
C HIS A 314 -8.69 8.26 -6.46
N LEU A 315 -7.68 9.09 -6.17
CA LEU A 315 -7.66 9.88 -4.93
C LEU A 315 -8.84 10.87 -4.87
N GLU A 316 -9.14 11.57 -5.97
CA GLU A 316 -10.30 12.46 -6.01
C GLU A 316 -11.61 11.70 -5.81
N SER A 317 -11.74 10.53 -6.45
CA SER A 317 -12.92 9.69 -6.28
C SER A 317 -13.09 9.24 -4.82
N ARG A 318 -12.03 8.69 -4.21
CA ARG A 318 -12.08 8.14 -2.85
C ARG A 318 -12.28 9.21 -1.78
N TYR A 319 -11.59 10.33 -1.88
CA TYR A 319 -11.52 11.29 -0.79
C TYR A 319 -12.41 12.52 -1.00
N LEU A 320 -12.84 12.83 -2.23
CA LEU A 320 -13.64 14.03 -2.53
C LEU A 320 -15.03 13.76 -3.15
N SER A 321 -15.36 12.52 -3.53
CA SER A 321 -16.73 12.21 -3.99
C SER A 321 -17.72 12.08 -2.82
N ALA A 322 -18.89 12.68 -2.96
CA ALA A 322 -19.96 12.69 -1.96
C ALA A 322 -20.45 11.26 -1.61
#